data_AF-A0A3D3UXP6-F1
#
_entry.id   AF-A0A3D3UXP6-F1
#
_cell.length_a   1.000
_cell.length_b   1.000
_cell.length_c   1.000
_cell.angle_alpha   90.00
_cell.angle_beta   90.00
_cell.angle_gamma   90.00
#
_symmetry.space_group_name_H-M   'P 1'
#
loop_
_entity.id
_entity.type
_entity.pdbx_description
1 polymer ?
#
loop_
_entity_poly.entity_id
_entity_poly.type
_entity_poly.pdbx_seq_one_letter_code
_entity_poly.pdbx_strand_id
1 'polypeptide(L)'
;MKKWCCTAVVVLLVLGGVRINAEEFSWQKTYAKISSKGDIEWSPKPFSFEKGDSVRYIDYEDGDDSNNGLTRDTPWKHHPWDPQASGNAKQCKGIHTYIFKRGVYYRGTMNALESGRKGNPIRLTSDPAWGTGEAVISGGYRIAGGWKKGASNKNIPEPDKIWHIDLDFAPRTVYLVEPSGRSASKNDKITRIPLARMPNWKVSNPEDVKSEWWCWDNPGHPYFNLTMKAEKSGRVLAMGKDTKHITGPKELYMGAILWAEFGWVDGTPYPSYIQGFDAEKRALGFEGYLGSAKSRIINRGHRYYLEDKPHYLDDPEGEYWFEKDRTGGRLHIILPNGQNPNTAIIEAGKEATLVDLTGQSTGRLTVEHIVVSGLTFRFTNVAWNLTEVPWLYSQKFRLKRHIYPACIRVWGPADDITIANCKFEHINNGVLMKAVNPGDRIDNIIIRDCEFRDTDHNGISIEEGLLWGDTLPDRAGHLYDVNILRNYLYRTGLRSPRVGAADAINVDNAQTLEVAGNVVERSWHAGINVRGAKISGNVRDCPLTRILIYQNKVTDSIRT
;
A
#
# COMPACT_ATOMS: atom_id res chain seq x y z
N MET A 1 -33.51 61.44 -65.75
CA MET A 1 -34.05 60.31 -64.95
C MET A 1 -33.31 59.04 -65.34
N LYS A 2 -32.72 58.32 -64.36
CA LYS A 2 -32.25 56.91 -64.42
C LYS A 2 -31.10 56.59 -65.40
N LYS A 3 -30.17 55.66 -65.17
CA LYS A 3 -29.52 55.02 -64.00
C LYS A 3 -28.40 54.14 -64.64
N TRP A 4 -27.20 54.15 -64.04
CA TRP A 4 -26.28 53.01 -63.80
C TRP A 4 -25.64 52.28 -65.01
N CYS A 5 -24.45 51.66 -64.96
CA CYS A 5 -23.68 51.02 -63.87
C CYS A 5 -22.16 51.26 -64.01
N CYS A 6 -21.47 51.41 -62.87
CA CYS A 6 -20.03 51.19 -62.71
C CYS A 6 -19.80 49.85 -62.01
N THR A 7 -18.86 49.06 -62.53
CA THR A 7 -18.43 47.78 -61.97
C THR A 7 -17.41 48.03 -60.84
N ALA A 8 -17.68 47.53 -59.64
CA ALA A 8 -16.72 47.52 -58.53
C ALA A 8 -16.32 46.07 -58.21
N VAL A 9 -15.01 45.83 -58.20
CA VAL A 9 -14.37 44.57 -57.81
C VAL A 9 -14.50 44.40 -56.29
N VAL A 10 -15.09 43.29 -55.84
CA VAL A 10 -15.12 42.89 -54.43
C VAL A 10 -13.97 41.91 -54.19
N VAL A 11 -13.03 42.32 -53.34
CA VAL A 11 -12.02 41.44 -52.75
C VAL A 11 -12.69 40.63 -51.64
N LEU A 12 -12.80 39.31 -51.83
CA LEU A 12 -13.21 38.36 -50.80
C LEU A 12 -12.01 38.02 -49.91
N LEU A 13 -11.98 38.60 -48.70
CA LEU A 13 -11.16 38.12 -47.59
C LEU A 13 -11.94 37.06 -46.81
N VAL A 14 -11.62 35.78 -47.03
CA VAL A 14 -12.17 34.64 -46.29
C VAL A 14 -11.09 34.08 -45.36
N LEU A 15 -11.34 34.29 -44.06
CA LEU A 15 -11.05 33.44 -42.89
C LEU A 15 -9.65 32.84 -42.71
N GLY A 16 -9.02 33.27 -41.61
CA GLY A 16 -8.00 32.54 -40.88
C GLY A 16 -8.00 32.92 -39.40
N GLY A 17 -9.18 33.04 -38.79
CA GLY A 17 -9.29 33.24 -37.35
C GLY A 17 -8.85 31.97 -36.63
N VAL A 18 -7.58 31.91 -36.22
CA VAL A 18 -7.11 30.93 -35.24
C VAL A 18 -7.81 31.27 -33.92
N ARG A 19 -8.96 30.66 -33.68
CA ARG A 19 -9.49 30.56 -32.31
C ARG A 19 -8.66 29.52 -31.60
N ILE A 20 -7.58 29.97 -30.96
CA ILE A 20 -7.01 29.24 -29.83
C ILE A 20 -8.07 29.36 -28.72
N ASN A 21 -9.04 28.46 -28.70
CA ASN A 21 -9.83 28.27 -27.48
C ASN A 21 -8.85 27.72 -26.45
N ALA A 22 -8.33 28.59 -25.59
CA ALA A 22 -7.66 28.16 -24.38
C ALA A 22 -8.63 27.24 -23.61
N GLU A 23 -8.14 26.09 -23.14
CA GLU A 23 -8.94 25.18 -22.32
C GLU A 23 -9.37 25.93 -21.05
N GLU A 24 -10.65 26.29 -20.99
CA GLU A 24 -11.26 27.05 -19.88
C GLU A 24 -11.44 26.17 -18.64
N PHE A 25 -11.69 24.87 -18.85
CA PHE A 25 -11.96 23.91 -17.78
C PHE A 25 -10.97 22.75 -17.77
N SER A 26 -10.69 22.22 -16.58
CA SER A 26 -9.72 21.13 -16.42
C SER A 26 -10.12 19.87 -17.18
N TRP A 27 -11.43 19.56 -17.29
CA TRP A 27 -11.92 18.37 -18.01
C TRP A 27 -11.79 18.44 -19.53
N GLN A 28 -11.44 19.60 -20.09
CA GLN A 28 -11.11 19.73 -21.52
C GLN A 28 -9.69 19.24 -21.84
N LYS A 29 -8.83 19.16 -20.82
CA LYS A 29 -7.49 18.58 -20.95
C LYS A 29 -7.59 17.08 -21.19
N THR A 30 -6.69 16.58 -22.02
CA THR A 30 -6.53 15.15 -22.25
C THR A 30 -5.57 14.57 -21.23
N TYR A 31 -6.09 13.67 -20.39
CA TYR A 31 -5.34 12.91 -19.38
C TYR A 31 -5.15 11.44 -19.76
N ALA A 32 -5.94 10.93 -20.71
CA ALA A 32 -5.83 9.55 -21.19
C ALA A 32 -5.62 9.52 -22.71
N LYS A 33 -4.91 8.48 -23.18
CA LYS A 33 -4.89 8.14 -24.59
C LYS A 33 -6.08 7.23 -24.90
N ILE A 34 -6.85 7.58 -25.93
CA ILE A 34 -7.92 6.72 -26.44
C ILE A 34 -7.35 5.87 -27.59
N SER A 35 -7.43 4.56 -27.45
CA SER A 35 -7.03 3.60 -28.48
C SER A 35 -7.94 3.69 -29.71
N SER A 36 -7.53 3.08 -30.83
CA SER A 36 -8.36 2.98 -32.03
C SER A 36 -9.68 2.23 -31.83
N LYS A 37 -9.80 1.47 -30.73
CA LYS A 37 -11.02 0.73 -30.34
C LYS A 37 -11.91 1.51 -29.36
N GLY A 38 -11.53 2.75 -28.99
CA GLY A 38 -12.25 3.55 -28.01
C GLY A 38 -11.92 3.24 -26.55
N ASP A 39 -10.99 2.31 -26.29
CA ASP A 39 -10.53 1.99 -24.93
C ASP A 39 -9.50 3.01 -24.41
N ILE A 40 -9.44 3.22 -23.10
CA ILE A 40 -8.44 4.08 -22.45
C ILE A 40 -7.16 3.27 -22.22
N GLU A 41 -6.04 3.81 -22.69
CA GLU A 41 -4.69 3.32 -22.43
C GLU A 41 -3.99 4.21 -21.41
N TRP A 42 -3.19 3.60 -20.54
CA TRP A 42 -2.36 4.37 -19.62
C TRP A 42 -1.32 5.18 -20.41
N SER A 43 -1.34 6.50 -20.23
CA SER A 43 -0.48 7.44 -20.95
C SER A 43 0.16 8.44 -19.98
N PRO A 44 1.15 8.01 -19.17
CA PRO A 44 1.83 8.89 -18.24
C PRO A 44 2.67 9.92 -19.00
N LYS A 45 2.88 11.10 -18.39
CA LYS A 45 3.90 12.01 -18.87
C LYS A 45 5.29 11.40 -18.61
N PRO A 46 6.23 11.45 -19.57
CA PRO A 46 7.58 10.96 -19.35
C PRO A 46 8.25 11.62 -18.15
N PHE A 47 9.03 10.86 -17.40
CA PHE A 47 9.84 11.39 -16.31
C PHE A 47 10.83 12.43 -16.83
N SER A 48 10.85 13.60 -16.20
CA SER A 48 11.83 14.65 -16.42
C SER A 48 12.62 14.88 -15.13
N PHE A 49 13.94 14.78 -15.20
CA PHE A 49 14.79 15.11 -14.07
C PHE A 49 14.80 16.63 -13.85
N GLU A 50 14.32 17.05 -12.69
CA GLU A 50 14.29 18.45 -12.25
C GLU A 50 15.11 18.60 -10.97
N LYS A 51 15.92 19.65 -10.91
CA LYS A 51 16.69 20.01 -9.71
C LYS A 51 16.59 21.50 -9.42
N GLY A 52 16.68 21.84 -8.13
CA GLY A 52 16.95 23.21 -7.70
C GLY A 52 18.43 23.57 -7.77
N ASP A 53 18.76 24.77 -7.30
CA ASP A 53 20.13 25.32 -7.35
C ASP A 53 21.11 24.54 -6.46
N SER A 54 20.61 23.93 -5.39
CA SER A 54 21.42 23.15 -4.45
C SER A 54 21.09 21.66 -4.54
N VAL A 55 22.11 20.84 -4.82
CA VAL A 55 21.98 19.39 -4.98
C VAL A 55 22.79 18.63 -3.95
N ARG A 56 22.34 17.42 -3.60
CA ARG A 56 23.08 16.44 -2.80
C ARG A 56 22.99 15.06 -3.45
N TYR A 57 24.12 14.39 -3.59
CA TYR A 57 24.23 13.06 -4.20
C TYR A 57 24.28 11.99 -3.11
N ILE A 58 23.49 10.93 -3.28
CA ILE A 58 23.37 9.83 -2.32
C ILE A 58 23.60 8.51 -3.05
N ASP A 59 24.48 7.69 -2.48
CA ASP A 59 24.82 6.34 -2.92
C ASP A 59 24.99 5.45 -1.69
N TYR A 60 23.98 4.63 -1.40
CA TYR A 60 23.97 3.81 -0.18
C TYR A 60 25.07 2.74 -0.15
N GLU A 61 25.49 2.25 -1.31
CA GLU A 61 26.47 1.16 -1.39
C GLU A 61 27.89 1.72 -1.23
N ASP A 62 28.24 2.73 -2.03
CA ASP A 62 29.62 3.21 -2.17
C ASP A 62 29.87 4.60 -1.54
N GLY A 63 28.83 5.28 -1.05
CA GLY A 63 28.94 6.60 -0.44
C GLY A 63 29.47 6.60 1.00
N ASP A 64 29.86 7.79 1.46
CA ASP A 64 30.33 8.04 2.82
C ASP A 64 29.66 9.32 3.36
N ASP A 65 29.05 9.22 4.53
CA ASP A 65 28.36 10.34 5.18
C ASP A 65 29.29 11.50 5.58
N SER A 66 30.61 11.28 5.63
CA SER A 66 31.62 12.31 5.82
C SER A 66 31.97 13.09 4.56
N ASN A 67 31.54 12.63 3.37
CA ASN A 67 31.73 13.38 2.12
C ASN A 67 30.98 14.71 2.14
N ASN A 68 31.27 15.60 1.18
CA ASN A 68 30.52 16.86 1.06
C ASN A 68 29.14 16.70 0.39
N GLY A 69 28.88 15.58 -0.31
CA GLY A 69 27.63 15.30 -1.00
C GLY A 69 27.38 16.16 -2.24
N LEU A 70 28.32 17.01 -2.67
CA LEU A 70 28.12 18.01 -3.72
C LEU A 70 28.32 17.48 -5.14
N THR A 71 28.96 16.32 -5.28
CA THR A 71 29.29 15.71 -6.58
C THR A 71 28.97 14.23 -6.59
N ARG A 72 28.91 13.64 -7.80
CA ARG A 72 28.72 12.20 -8.01
C ARG A 72 29.88 11.34 -7.49
N ASP A 73 31.07 11.93 -7.36
CA ASP A 73 32.29 11.25 -6.88
C ASP A 73 32.46 11.33 -5.36
N THR A 74 31.74 12.24 -4.71
CA THR A 74 31.72 12.43 -3.25
C THR A 74 30.29 12.32 -2.69
N PRO A 75 29.53 11.23 -3.00
CA PRO A 75 28.16 11.09 -2.52
C PRO A 75 28.13 10.71 -1.04
N TRP A 76 27.02 11.04 -0.39
CA TRP A 76 26.71 10.52 0.94
C TRP A 76 26.21 9.08 0.88
N LYS A 77 26.37 8.34 1.97
CA LYS A 77 25.76 7.02 2.12
C LYS A 77 24.26 7.13 2.37
N HIS A 78 23.89 8.05 3.27
CA HIS A 78 22.52 8.22 3.72
C HIS A 78 21.97 9.60 3.42
N HIS A 79 20.65 9.65 3.25
CA HIS A 79 19.91 10.90 3.25
C HIS A 79 19.92 11.53 4.66
N PRO A 80 19.95 12.86 4.85
CA PRO A 80 19.94 13.50 6.18
C PRO A 80 18.75 13.10 7.09
N TRP A 81 17.62 12.75 6.46
CA TRP A 81 16.39 12.25 7.11
C TRP A 81 16.46 10.79 7.55
N ASP A 82 17.49 10.05 7.16
CA ASP A 82 17.73 8.70 7.64
C ASP A 82 18.19 8.74 9.11
N PRO A 83 17.58 7.95 10.02
CA PRO A 83 18.07 7.80 11.39
C PRO A 83 19.53 7.35 11.48
N GLN A 84 20.02 6.57 10.51
CA GLN A 84 21.40 6.06 10.46
C GLN A 84 22.39 7.03 9.82
N ALA A 85 21.93 8.15 9.24
CA ALA A 85 22.82 9.15 8.70
C ALA A 85 23.74 9.72 9.79
N SER A 86 25.01 9.91 9.43
CA SER A 86 26.07 10.44 10.28
C SER A 86 26.81 11.60 9.61
N GLY A 87 27.91 12.08 10.19
CA GLY A 87 28.83 13.03 9.53
C GLY A 87 28.18 14.29 8.96
N ASN A 88 28.67 14.68 7.78
CA ASN A 88 28.19 15.84 7.03
C ASN A 88 26.76 15.64 6.50
N ALA A 89 26.41 14.41 6.11
CA ALA A 89 25.06 14.07 5.68
C ALA A 89 24.02 14.40 6.76
N LYS A 90 24.23 13.96 8.01
CA LYS A 90 23.31 14.21 9.12
C LYS A 90 23.17 15.68 9.48
N GLN A 91 24.26 16.43 9.33
CA GLN A 91 24.33 17.86 9.65
C GLN A 91 23.68 18.74 8.59
N CYS A 92 23.47 18.23 7.37
CA CYS A 92 22.86 18.99 6.30
C CYS A 92 21.45 19.45 6.67
N LYS A 93 21.18 20.73 6.40
CA LYS A 93 19.90 21.42 6.60
C LYS A 93 19.65 22.33 5.40
N GLY A 94 18.38 22.61 5.15
CA GLY A 94 17.91 23.52 4.11
C GLY A 94 17.24 22.81 2.94
N ILE A 95 16.96 23.61 1.92
CA ILE A 95 16.19 23.19 0.75
C ILE A 95 17.16 22.70 -0.32
N HIS A 96 17.12 21.40 -0.59
CA HIS A 96 17.99 20.73 -1.55
C HIS A 96 17.21 19.79 -2.46
N THR A 97 17.81 19.49 -3.61
CA THR A 97 17.49 18.32 -4.42
C THR A 97 18.42 17.18 -4.06
N TYR A 98 17.86 16.12 -3.47
CA TYR A 98 18.57 14.90 -3.14
C TYR A 98 18.43 13.91 -4.29
N ILE A 99 19.57 13.58 -4.90
CA ILE A 99 19.67 12.73 -6.08
C ILE A 99 20.16 11.37 -5.61
N PHE A 100 19.35 10.34 -5.81
CA PHE A 100 19.65 8.95 -5.52
C PHE A 100 20.24 8.30 -6.79
N LYS A 101 21.44 7.73 -6.69
CA LYS A 101 22.07 6.92 -7.74
C LYS A 101 21.16 5.76 -8.14
N ARG A 102 21.02 5.52 -9.45
CA ARG A 102 20.28 4.37 -9.99
C ARG A 102 21.09 3.07 -9.91
N GLY A 103 20.39 1.95 -9.75
CA GLY A 103 20.97 0.62 -9.56
C GLY A 103 21.22 0.25 -8.10
N VAL A 104 20.76 1.08 -7.16
CA VAL A 104 21.05 0.99 -5.73
C VAL A 104 19.77 0.75 -4.92
N TYR A 105 19.88 -0.10 -3.90
CA TYR A 105 18.86 -0.30 -2.87
C TYR A 105 19.20 0.57 -1.65
N TYR A 106 18.40 1.61 -1.41
CA TYR A 106 18.49 2.46 -0.22
C TYR A 106 17.64 1.84 0.88
N ARG A 107 18.29 1.38 1.95
CA ARG A 107 17.64 0.57 3.00
C ARG A 107 17.48 1.37 4.28
N GLY A 108 16.27 1.35 4.84
CA GLY A 108 15.92 2.07 6.05
C GLY A 108 14.68 2.94 5.85
N THR A 109 14.59 4.02 6.61
CA THR A 109 13.46 4.93 6.59
C THR A 109 13.97 6.38 6.57
N MET A 110 13.25 7.26 5.88
CA MET A 110 13.50 8.69 5.84
C MET A 110 12.37 9.42 6.57
N ASN A 111 12.70 10.09 7.67
CA ASN A 111 11.75 10.89 8.44
C ASN A 111 11.97 12.38 8.13
N ALA A 112 11.02 12.99 7.42
CA ALA A 112 11.14 14.40 7.04
C ALA A 112 11.34 15.30 8.26
N LEU A 113 12.35 16.16 8.18
CA LEU A 113 12.74 17.08 9.25
C LEU A 113 12.49 18.55 8.87
N GLU A 114 12.26 18.83 7.59
CA GLU A 114 12.31 20.17 7.02
C GLU A 114 11.28 20.30 5.89
N SER A 115 10.92 21.54 5.59
CA SER A 115 9.99 21.91 4.52
C SER A 115 10.69 22.70 3.45
N GLY A 116 10.20 22.58 2.22
CA GLY A 116 10.58 23.47 1.13
C GLY A 116 9.95 24.85 1.27
N ARG A 117 9.90 25.57 0.16
CA ARG A 117 9.13 26.80 -0.01
C ARG A 117 8.35 26.73 -1.31
N LYS A 118 7.25 27.46 -1.41
CA LYS A 118 6.54 27.64 -2.67
C LYS A 118 7.51 28.07 -3.79
N GLY A 119 7.54 27.32 -4.88
CA GLY A 119 8.46 27.54 -6.01
C GLY A 119 9.90 27.04 -5.80
N ASN A 120 10.27 26.64 -4.58
CA ASN A 120 11.56 26.04 -4.24
C ASN A 120 11.35 24.85 -3.28
N PRO A 121 10.80 23.72 -3.77
CA PRO A 121 10.51 22.57 -2.93
C PRO A 121 11.77 21.77 -2.58
N ILE A 122 11.73 21.01 -1.48
CA ILE A 122 12.69 19.91 -1.27
C ILE A 122 12.35 18.79 -2.25
N ARG A 123 13.36 18.24 -2.93
CA ARG A 123 13.15 17.21 -3.96
C ARG A 123 13.89 15.93 -3.61
N LEU A 124 13.20 14.79 -3.64
CA LEU A 124 13.79 13.45 -3.59
C LEU A 124 13.64 12.83 -4.98
N THR A 125 14.75 12.61 -5.69
CA THR A 125 14.67 12.18 -7.09
C THR A 125 15.87 11.34 -7.55
N SER A 126 15.84 10.84 -8.79
CA SER A 126 16.98 10.18 -9.43
C SER A 126 17.36 10.88 -10.73
N ASP A 127 18.66 10.90 -11.04
CA ASP A 127 19.19 11.38 -12.32
C ASP A 127 19.38 10.17 -13.27
N PRO A 128 18.67 10.09 -14.41
CA PRO A 128 18.87 9.04 -15.40
C PRO A 128 20.29 8.91 -15.93
N ALA A 129 21.11 9.97 -15.83
CA ALA A 129 22.50 9.98 -16.24
C ALA A 129 23.48 9.52 -15.13
N TRP A 130 23.00 9.12 -13.95
CA TRP A 130 23.85 8.65 -12.86
C TRP A 130 23.42 7.28 -12.31
N GLY A 131 24.25 6.27 -12.59
CA GLY A 131 23.95 4.87 -12.30
C GLY A 131 23.14 4.20 -13.42
N THR A 132 22.78 2.93 -13.24
CA THR A 132 22.01 2.16 -14.22
C THR A 132 21.03 1.25 -13.48
N GLY A 133 19.80 1.15 -13.97
CA GLY A 133 18.71 0.46 -13.27
C GLY A 133 17.80 1.43 -12.53
N GLU A 134 17.29 1.02 -11.37
CA GLU A 134 16.33 1.79 -10.57
C GLU A 134 16.97 2.31 -9.27
N ALA A 135 16.58 3.50 -8.83
CA ALA A 135 16.90 3.97 -7.47
C ALA A 135 15.79 3.47 -6.54
N VAL A 136 16.04 2.36 -5.82
CA VAL A 136 15.02 1.66 -5.05
C VAL A 136 15.11 2.05 -3.58
N ILE A 137 14.09 2.70 -3.05
CA ILE A 137 13.89 2.84 -1.61
C ILE A 137 13.24 1.53 -1.11
N SER A 138 13.94 0.80 -0.25
CA SER A 138 13.58 -0.57 0.13
C SER A 138 13.30 -0.72 1.61
N GLY A 139 12.17 -1.34 1.93
CA GLY A 139 11.88 -1.82 3.28
C GLY A 139 12.43 -3.21 3.59
N GLY A 140 13.04 -3.86 2.60
CA GLY A 140 13.54 -5.22 2.69
C GLY A 140 14.91 -5.32 3.36
N TYR A 141 15.11 -6.42 4.07
CA TYR A 141 16.40 -6.91 4.52
C TYR A 141 16.85 -8.04 3.60
N ARG A 142 18.01 -7.84 2.96
CA ARG A 142 18.58 -8.78 1.98
C ARG A 142 19.28 -9.93 2.68
N ILE A 143 18.84 -11.15 2.38
CA ILE A 143 19.43 -12.41 2.85
C ILE A 143 19.96 -13.16 1.62
N ALA A 144 21.28 -13.37 1.57
CA ALA A 144 21.97 -14.01 0.45
C ALA A 144 22.70 -15.30 0.83
N GLY A 145 22.48 -15.79 2.05
CA GLY A 145 23.18 -16.94 2.63
C GLY A 145 22.98 -17.04 4.14
N GLY A 146 23.65 -18.01 4.76
CA GLY A 146 23.58 -18.25 6.21
C GLY A 146 22.43 -19.16 6.65
N TRP A 147 21.71 -19.75 5.70
CA TRP A 147 20.59 -20.65 5.97
C TRP A 147 21.07 -22.01 6.44
N LYS A 148 20.42 -22.53 7.47
CA LYS A 148 20.63 -23.89 8.00
C LYS A 148 19.50 -24.80 7.53
N LYS A 149 19.83 -25.99 7.08
CA LYS A 149 18.85 -26.99 6.67
C LYS A 149 18.30 -27.75 7.88
N GLY A 150 17.03 -28.16 7.81
CA GLY A 150 16.31 -28.83 8.88
C GLY A 150 15.53 -27.86 9.77
N ALA A 151 14.48 -28.33 10.45
CA ALA A 151 13.77 -27.56 11.47
C ALA A 151 13.50 -28.42 12.72
N SER A 152 13.64 -27.82 13.90
CA SER A 152 13.45 -28.51 15.20
C SER A 152 12.01 -28.49 15.70
N ASN A 153 11.14 -27.66 15.10
CA ASN A 153 9.75 -27.54 15.53
C ASN A 153 8.96 -28.78 15.07
N LYS A 154 8.49 -29.58 16.03
CA LYS A 154 7.81 -30.87 15.78
C LYS A 154 6.49 -30.75 15.01
N ASN A 155 5.93 -29.56 14.92
CA ASN A 155 4.67 -29.32 14.22
C ASN A 155 4.88 -29.06 12.72
N ILE A 156 6.12 -28.88 12.26
CA ILE A 156 6.44 -28.75 10.84
C ILE A 156 6.35 -30.14 10.20
N PRO A 157 5.55 -30.34 9.12
CA PRO A 157 5.34 -31.67 8.54
C PRO A 157 6.60 -32.32 7.96
N GLU A 158 7.39 -31.55 7.22
CA GLU A 158 8.57 -32.05 6.50
C GLU A 158 9.86 -31.30 6.92
N PRO A 159 10.33 -31.47 8.16
CA PRO A 159 11.40 -30.64 8.74
C PRO A 159 12.69 -30.67 7.93
N ASP A 160 13.03 -31.79 7.29
CA ASP A 160 14.27 -31.94 6.51
C ASP A 160 14.27 -31.16 5.18
N LYS A 161 13.09 -30.72 4.71
CA LYS A 161 12.96 -29.86 3.52
C LYS A 161 13.06 -28.37 3.86
N ILE A 162 12.93 -28.01 5.15
CA ILE A 162 12.93 -26.64 5.61
C ILE A 162 14.35 -26.09 5.70
N TRP A 163 14.50 -24.81 5.38
CA TRP A 163 15.66 -24.02 5.75
C TRP A 163 15.26 -22.96 6.76
N HIS A 164 16.18 -22.60 7.66
CA HIS A 164 15.93 -21.56 8.63
C HIS A 164 17.11 -20.61 8.83
N ILE A 165 16.78 -19.41 9.29
CA ILE A 165 17.72 -18.38 9.74
C ILE A 165 17.09 -17.57 10.88
N ASP A 166 17.91 -17.12 11.81
CA ASP A 166 17.46 -16.27 12.92
C ASP A 166 17.56 -14.79 12.51
N LEU A 167 16.54 -14.00 12.83
CA LEU A 167 16.44 -12.57 12.54
C LEU A 167 16.17 -11.80 13.84
N ASP A 168 16.69 -10.57 13.93
CA ASP A 168 16.45 -9.66 15.06
C ASP A 168 15.15 -8.82 14.91
N PHE A 169 14.43 -9.01 13.80
CA PHE A 169 13.14 -8.41 13.48
C PHE A 169 12.13 -9.47 13.00
N ALA A 170 10.84 -9.10 12.91
CA ALA A 170 9.76 -10.01 12.54
C ALA A 170 9.13 -9.67 11.18
N PRO A 171 9.43 -10.43 10.10
CA PRO A 171 8.89 -10.18 8.76
C PRO A 171 7.50 -10.77 8.55
N ARG A 172 6.55 -9.97 8.04
CA ARG A 172 5.25 -10.43 7.49
C ARG A 172 5.25 -10.51 5.96
N THR A 173 6.36 -10.19 5.33
CA THR A 173 6.54 -10.28 3.88
C THR A 173 7.91 -10.89 3.57
N VAL A 174 7.94 -11.81 2.60
CA VAL A 174 9.16 -12.48 2.14
C VAL A 174 9.09 -12.60 0.62
N TYR A 175 10.18 -12.27 -0.05
CA TYR A 175 10.26 -12.26 -1.51
C TYR A 175 11.51 -12.98 -1.98
N LEU A 176 11.38 -13.79 -3.02
CA LEU A 176 12.48 -14.34 -3.81
C LEU A 176 12.75 -13.38 -4.98
N VAL A 177 14.02 -12.99 -5.17
CA VAL A 177 14.45 -12.08 -6.23
C VAL A 177 15.39 -12.80 -7.19
N GLU A 178 15.05 -12.76 -8.48
CA GLU A 178 15.80 -13.40 -9.55
C GLU A 178 16.05 -12.43 -10.72
N PRO A 179 17.23 -12.43 -11.36
CA PRO A 179 18.43 -13.17 -10.98
C PRO A 179 19.01 -12.65 -9.65
N SER A 180 19.93 -13.40 -9.04
CA SER A 180 20.52 -13.14 -7.71
C SER A 180 21.53 -11.96 -7.69
N GLY A 181 21.25 -10.89 -8.43
CA GLY A 181 22.08 -9.69 -8.54
C GLY A 181 22.14 -8.89 -7.23
N ARG A 182 23.09 -7.95 -7.18
CA ARG A 182 23.15 -6.94 -6.12
C ARG A 182 22.46 -5.63 -6.51
N SER A 183 22.50 -5.28 -7.79
CA SER A 183 21.96 -4.02 -8.30
C SER A 183 20.46 -4.13 -8.58
N ALA A 184 19.73 -3.08 -8.26
CA ALA A 184 18.31 -2.97 -8.57
C ALA A 184 18.08 -2.87 -10.08
N SER A 185 17.34 -3.83 -10.65
CA SER A 185 17.07 -3.88 -12.07
C SER A 185 15.58 -3.82 -12.36
N LYS A 186 15.23 -3.16 -13.46
CA LYS A 186 13.87 -3.19 -14.02
C LYS A 186 13.44 -4.59 -14.49
N ASN A 187 14.40 -5.49 -14.66
CA ASN A 187 14.19 -6.87 -15.12
C ASN A 187 14.16 -7.88 -13.96
N ASP A 188 14.21 -7.42 -12.70
CA ASP A 188 14.11 -8.30 -11.54
C ASP A 188 12.75 -9.03 -11.58
N LYS A 189 12.79 -10.35 -11.58
CA LYS A 189 11.63 -11.19 -11.31
C LYS A 189 11.50 -11.34 -9.81
N ILE A 190 10.42 -10.80 -9.27
CA ILE A 190 10.13 -10.83 -7.84
C ILE A 190 8.95 -11.77 -7.60
N THR A 191 9.17 -12.78 -6.77
CA THR A 191 8.13 -13.74 -6.37
C THR A 191 7.87 -13.59 -4.88
N ARG A 192 6.65 -13.23 -4.49
CA ARG A 192 6.26 -13.24 -3.07
C ARG A 192 6.13 -14.69 -2.60
N ILE A 193 6.85 -15.03 -1.54
CA ILE A 193 6.70 -16.31 -0.86
C ILE A 193 5.52 -16.16 0.13
N PRO A 194 4.44 -16.94 -0.01
CA PRO A 194 3.29 -16.84 0.88
C PRO A 194 3.63 -17.27 2.31
N LEU A 195 2.95 -16.66 3.28
CA LEU A 195 2.92 -17.16 4.65
C LEU A 195 2.22 -18.53 4.64
N ALA A 196 2.80 -19.49 5.34
CA ALA A 196 2.31 -20.87 5.47
C ALA A 196 0.81 -20.89 5.77
N ARG A 197 0.04 -21.54 4.90
CA ARG A 197 -1.43 -21.45 4.89
C ARG A 197 -2.10 -22.77 4.55
N MET A 198 -3.40 -22.85 4.83
CA MET A 198 -4.20 -24.03 4.54
C MET A 198 -5.59 -23.60 4.06
N PRO A 199 -6.05 -24.05 2.89
CA PRO A 199 -5.29 -24.86 1.92
C PRO A 199 -4.17 -24.05 1.25
N ASN A 200 -3.26 -24.72 0.54
CA ASN A 200 -2.19 -24.13 -0.27
C ASN A 200 -2.74 -23.49 -1.55
N TRP A 201 -3.78 -22.67 -1.41
CA TRP A 201 -4.55 -22.13 -2.52
C TRP A 201 -3.69 -21.24 -3.43
N LYS A 202 -4.06 -21.20 -4.69
CA LYS A 202 -3.50 -20.35 -5.74
C LYS A 202 -4.63 -19.57 -6.40
N VAL A 203 -4.24 -18.54 -7.15
CA VAL A 203 -5.17 -17.86 -8.06
C VAL A 203 -5.22 -18.66 -9.37
N SER A 204 -5.93 -19.79 -9.37
CA SER A 204 -6.11 -20.63 -10.56
C SER A 204 -7.20 -20.10 -11.49
N ASN A 205 -8.18 -19.39 -10.95
CA ASN A 205 -9.18 -18.65 -11.71
C ASN A 205 -8.97 -17.13 -11.53
N PRO A 206 -8.62 -16.37 -12.58
CA PRO A 206 -8.49 -14.92 -12.48
C PRO A 206 -9.85 -14.22 -12.28
N GLU A 207 -10.98 -14.80 -12.68
CA GLU A 207 -12.29 -14.18 -12.42
C GLU A 207 -12.78 -14.46 -11.00
N ASP A 208 -12.32 -15.54 -10.39
CA ASP A 208 -12.61 -15.89 -9.01
C ASP A 208 -11.34 -16.25 -8.23
N VAL A 209 -10.69 -15.21 -7.69
CA VAL A 209 -9.39 -15.32 -7.01
C VAL A 209 -9.42 -16.10 -5.70
N LYS A 210 -10.61 -16.49 -5.23
CA LYS A 210 -10.83 -17.26 -4.00
C LYS A 210 -11.52 -18.59 -4.26
N SER A 211 -11.58 -19.02 -5.52
CA SER A 211 -12.19 -20.28 -5.94
C SER A 211 -11.63 -21.51 -5.22
N GLU A 212 -10.37 -21.47 -4.79
CA GLU A 212 -9.72 -22.55 -4.03
C GLU A 212 -9.83 -22.43 -2.50
N TRP A 213 -10.50 -21.39 -2.00
CA TRP A 213 -10.71 -21.23 -0.56
C TRP A 213 -11.77 -22.21 -0.07
N TRP A 214 -11.71 -22.56 1.22
CA TRP A 214 -12.76 -23.33 1.87
C TRP A 214 -14.00 -22.48 2.07
N CYS A 215 -15.11 -23.12 2.42
CA CYS A 215 -16.42 -22.47 2.48
C CYS A 215 -17.17 -22.94 3.72
N TRP A 216 -17.80 -22.02 4.44
CA TRP A 216 -18.67 -22.35 5.56
C TRP A 216 -19.95 -23.03 5.04
N ASP A 217 -20.20 -24.28 5.47
CA ASP A 217 -21.41 -25.02 5.09
C ASP A 217 -22.60 -24.77 6.03
N ASN A 218 -22.33 -24.45 7.31
CA ASN A 218 -23.29 -24.05 8.33
C ASN A 218 -24.61 -24.86 8.32
N PRO A 219 -24.57 -26.19 8.49
CA PRO A 219 -25.74 -27.05 8.41
C PRO A 219 -26.83 -26.62 9.40
N GLY A 220 -28.07 -26.57 8.91
CA GLY A 220 -29.26 -26.17 9.67
C GLY A 220 -29.41 -24.67 9.91
N HIS A 221 -28.43 -23.84 9.57
CA HIS A 221 -28.43 -22.40 9.90
C HIS A 221 -27.78 -21.52 8.81
N PRO A 222 -28.34 -21.45 7.60
CA PRO A 222 -27.68 -20.78 6.46
C PRO A 222 -27.52 -19.24 6.59
N TYR A 223 -28.35 -18.57 7.41
CA TYR A 223 -28.44 -17.10 7.48
C TYR A 223 -28.36 -16.51 8.90
N PHE A 224 -27.82 -17.24 9.87
CA PHE A 224 -27.83 -16.82 11.29
C PHE A 224 -26.42 -16.64 11.85
N ASN A 225 -26.30 -15.68 12.78
CA ASN A 225 -25.10 -15.51 13.59
C ASN A 225 -24.93 -16.71 14.53
N LEU A 226 -24.19 -17.69 14.08
CA LEU A 226 -23.68 -18.77 14.90
C LEU A 226 -22.62 -18.21 15.84
N THR A 227 -22.68 -18.61 17.11
CA THR A 227 -21.72 -18.16 18.13
C THR A 227 -21.23 -19.32 18.98
N MET A 228 -20.03 -19.15 19.53
CA MET A 228 -19.47 -20.02 20.56
C MET A 228 -18.67 -19.20 21.57
N LYS A 229 -18.21 -19.83 22.65
CA LYS A 229 -17.35 -19.18 23.63
C LYS A 229 -15.88 -19.43 23.30
N ALA A 230 -15.06 -18.39 23.42
CA ALA A 230 -13.61 -18.51 23.42
C ALA A 230 -13.17 -19.41 24.56
N GLU A 231 -12.22 -20.31 24.30
CA GLU A 231 -11.82 -21.30 25.31
C GLU A 231 -11.15 -20.68 26.54
N LYS A 232 -10.29 -19.67 26.31
CA LYS A 232 -9.49 -19.06 27.39
C LYS A 232 -10.23 -17.96 28.16
N SER A 233 -11.04 -17.16 27.47
CA SER A 233 -11.64 -15.95 28.04
C SER A 233 -13.15 -16.05 28.25
N GLY A 234 -13.81 -17.08 27.73
CA GLY A 234 -15.28 -17.21 27.75
C GLY A 234 -16.02 -16.19 26.87
N ARG A 235 -15.30 -15.31 26.17
CA ARG A 235 -15.86 -14.27 25.28
C ARG A 235 -16.71 -14.90 24.18
N VAL A 236 -17.83 -14.26 23.83
CA VAL A 236 -18.66 -14.70 22.69
C VAL A 236 -17.94 -14.38 21.37
N LEU A 237 -17.79 -15.40 20.54
CA LEU A 237 -17.15 -15.38 19.23
C LEU A 237 -18.17 -15.63 18.12
N ALA A 238 -17.89 -15.16 16.92
CA ALA A 238 -18.53 -15.69 15.73
C ALA A 238 -18.09 -17.14 15.54
N MET A 239 -18.98 -17.98 15.01
CA MET A 239 -18.71 -19.39 14.74
C MET A 239 -18.98 -19.70 13.28
N GLY A 240 -18.01 -20.35 12.63
CA GLY A 240 -18.20 -20.97 11.31
C GLY A 240 -18.13 -22.49 11.43
N LYS A 241 -18.99 -23.20 10.71
CA LYS A 241 -18.94 -24.67 10.57
C LYS A 241 -18.54 -25.03 9.15
N ASP A 242 -17.65 -26.02 9.04
CA ASP A 242 -17.26 -26.64 7.78
C ASP A 242 -17.06 -28.13 8.05
N THR A 243 -18.08 -28.91 7.71
CA THR A 243 -18.07 -30.34 7.96
C THR A 243 -17.11 -31.08 7.06
N LYS A 244 -16.58 -30.49 5.99
CA LYS A 244 -15.67 -31.15 5.07
C LYS A 244 -14.20 -31.00 5.49
N HIS A 245 -13.80 -29.80 5.91
CA HIS A 245 -12.37 -29.49 6.10
C HIS A 245 -11.96 -29.38 7.57
N ILE A 246 -12.89 -29.12 8.51
CA ILE A 246 -12.56 -29.10 9.95
C ILE A 246 -12.66 -30.52 10.51
N THR A 247 -11.66 -31.35 10.20
CA THR A 247 -11.60 -32.77 10.59
C THR A 247 -10.35 -33.16 11.37
N GLY A 248 -9.28 -32.36 11.27
CA GLY A 248 -8.04 -32.52 12.04
C GLY A 248 -8.16 -32.19 13.54
N PRO A 249 -7.05 -32.37 14.29
CA PRO A 249 -7.00 -32.09 15.72
C PRO A 249 -7.07 -30.58 16.00
N LYS A 250 -7.44 -30.24 17.23
CA LYS A 250 -7.58 -28.86 17.72
C LYS A 250 -6.35 -27.99 17.47
N GLU A 251 -5.16 -28.56 17.67
CA GLU A 251 -3.86 -27.92 17.56
C GLU A 251 -3.57 -27.45 16.14
N LEU A 252 -4.21 -28.04 15.14
CA LEU A 252 -4.11 -27.61 13.75
C LEU A 252 -4.69 -26.19 13.59
N TYR A 253 -5.83 -25.90 14.23
CA TYR A 253 -6.60 -24.67 14.01
C TYR A 253 -6.35 -23.59 15.06
N MET A 254 -6.24 -23.96 16.34
CA MET A 254 -6.19 -22.99 17.43
C MET A 254 -4.99 -22.05 17.29
N GLY A 255 -5.24 -20.74 17.38
CA GLY A 255 -4.24 -19.69 17.22
C GLY A 255 -3.81 -19.38 15.78
N ALA A 256 -4.33 -20.09 14.77
CA ALA A 256 -4.14 -19.70 13.37
C ALA A 256 -4.82 -18.35 13.09
N ILE A 257 -4.32 -17.63 12.09
CA ILE A 257 -5.01 -16.48 11.53
C ILE A 257 -6.01 -17.01 10.51
N LEU A 258 -7.29 -16.71 10.72
CA LEU A 258 -8.37 -16.92 9.79
C LEU A 258 -8.56 -15.68 8.93
N TRP A 259 -8.66 -15.86 7.62
CA TRP A 259 -9.19 -14.87 6.70
C TRP A 259 -10.58 -15.32 6.28
N ALA A 260 -11.62 -14.57 6.65
CA ALA A 260 -13.00 -14.94 6.36
C ALA A 260 -13.77 -13.81 5.69
N GLU A 261 -14.52 -14.15 4.65
CA GLU A 261 -15.55 -13.27 4.09
C GLU A 261 -16.68 -13.05 5.12
N PHE A 262 -17.38 -11.94 4.97
CA PHE A 262 -18.53 -11.61 5.81
C PHE A 262 -19.62 -10.86 5.02
N GLY A 263 -20.83 -10.87 5.56
CA GLY A 263 -22.01 -10.35 4.87
C GLY A 263 -22.29 -8.87 5.12
N TRP A 264 -23.22 -8.34 4.32
CA TRP A 264 -23.85 -7.00 4.35
C TRP A 264 -23.29 -5.94 3.38
N VAL A 265 -22.14 -6.13 2.73
CA VAL A 265 -21.63 -5.12 1.78
C VAL A 265 -20.84 -5.68 0.59
N ASP A 266 -19.72 -6.36 0.80
CA ASP A 266 -18.76 -6.59 -0.32
C ASP A 266 -17.99 -7.93 -0.26
N GLY A 267 -18.17 -8.76 0.78
CA GLY A 267 -17.47 -10.05 0.88
C GLY A 267 -16.00 -9.95 1.29
N THR A 268 -15.47 -8.74 1.51
CA THR A 268 -14.05 -8.51 1.80
C THR A 268 -13.55 -9.41 2.94
N PRO A 269 -12.49 -10.21 2.74
CA PRO A 269 -11.98 -11.05 3.80
C PRO A 269 -11.24 -10.22 4.86
N TYR A 270 -11.39 -10.58 6.13
CA TYR A 270 -10.66 -9.95 7.24
C TYR A 270 -9.91 -10.98 8.10
N PRO A 271 -8.73 -10.61 8.64
CA PRO A 271 -7.92 -11.48 9.51
C PRO A 271 -8.44 -11.52 10.95
N SER A 272 -8.53 -12.71 11.55
CA SER A 272 -8.92 -12.92 12.96
C SER A 272 -8.25 -14.18 13.54
N TYR A 273 -7.83 -14.17 14.81
CA TYR A 273 -7.33 -15.40 15.42
C TYR A 273 -8.46 -16.39 15.70
N ILE A 274 -8.19 -17.67 15.45
CA ILE A 274 -9.01 -18.76 15.97
C ILE A 274 -8.81 -18.88 17.48
N GLN A 275 -9.92 -18.74 18.22
CA GLN A 275 -9.98 -18.72 19.68
C GLN A 275 -10.97 -19.75 20.27
N GLY A 276 -11.69 -20.48 19.42
CA GLY A 276 -12.59 -21.57 19.81
C GLY A 276 -12.55 -22.71 18.81
N PHE A 277 -12.77 -23.93 19.29
CA PHE A 277 -12.82 -25.15 18.50
C PHE A 277 -13.86 -26.10 19.08
N ASP A 278 -14.65 -26.73 18.21
CA ASP A 278 -15.60 -27.78 18.57
C ASP A 278 -15.52 -28.90 17.54
N ALA A 279 -14.93 -30.03 17.96
CA ALA A 279 -14.67 -31.18 17.08
C ALA A 279 -15.96 -31.85 16.62
N GLU A 280 -16.95 -31.98 17.51
CA GLU A 280 -18.23 -32.63 17.20
C GLU A 280 -19.02 -31.80 16.19
N LYS A 281 -19.02 -30.48 16.37
CA LYS A 281 -19.70 -29.56 15.45
C LYS A 281 -18.88 -29.20 14.22
N ARG A 282 -17.61 -29.64 14.13
CA ARG A 282 -16.64 -29.26 13.09
C ARG A 282 -16.62 -27.74 12.91
N ALA A 283 -16.39 -27.03 14.00
CA ALA A 283 -16.58 -25.59 14.07
C ALA A 283 -15.37 -24.84 14.64
N LEU A 284 -15.15 -23.62 14.13
CA LEU A 284 -14.14 -22.69 14.59
C LEU A 284 -14.79 -21.41 15.13
N GLY A 285 -14.23 -20.90 16.23
CA GLY A 285 -14.63 -19.65 16.86
C GLY A 285 -13.59 -18.55 16.65
N PHE A 286 -14.03 -17.37 16.24
CA PHE A 286 -13.17 -16.21 15.96
C PHE A 286 -13.89 -14.90 16.22
N GLU A 287 -13.15 -13.81 16.38
CA GLU A 287 -13.76 -12.49 16.56
C GLU A 287 -14.38 -12.00 15.26
N GLY A 288 -15.60 -11.48 15.30
CA GLY A 288 -16.21 -10.82 14.13
C GLY A 288 -15.50 -9.52 13.74
N TYR A 289 -15.64 -9.09 12.49
CA TYR A 289 -15.01 -7.92 11.85
C TYR A 289 -14.59 -6.76 12.79
N LEU A 290 -15.53 -6.15 13.52
CA LEU A 290 -15.27 -5.01 14.45
C LEU A 290 -14.84 -5.45 15.87
N GLY A 291 -14.29 -6.65 16.04
CA GLY A 291 -13.98 -7.23 17.35
C GLY A 291 -15.23 -7.69 18.11
N SER A 292 -16.35 -7.98 17.43
CA SER A 292 -17.56 -8.47 18.10
C SER A 292 -18.24 -9.54 17.26
N ALA A 293 -18.70 -10.61 17.90
CA ALA A 293 -19.51 -11.64 17.26
C ALA A 293 -20.81 -11.11 16.62
N LYS A 294 -21.24 -9.90 17.01
CA LYS A 294 -22.41 -9.21 16.47
C LYS A 294 -22.09 -8.22 15.35
N SER A 295 -20.81 -7.99 15.05
CA SER A 295 -20.40 -6.90 14.15
C SER A 295 -20.82 -7.13 12.70
N ARG A 296 -20.72 -8.37 12.21
CA ARG A 296 -21.09 -8.80 10.85
C ARG A 296 -21.49 -10.28 10.88
N ILE A 297 -22.16 -10.73 9.81
CA ILE A 297 -22.72 -12.08 9.71
C ILE A 297 -21.80 -12.98 8.90
N ILE A 298 -21.56 -14.20 9.41
CA ILE A 298 -20.89 -15.28 8.68
C ILE A 298 -21.98 -16.24 8.17
N ASN A 299 -22.26 -16.18 6.87
CA ASN A 299 -23.29 -16.98 6.24
C ASN A 299 -22.71 -18.25 5.62
N ARG A 300 -23.59 -19.21 5.33
CA ARG A 300 -23.24 -20.30 4.42
C ARG A 300 -22.79 -19.72 3.07
N GLY A 301 -21.75 -20.29 2.47
CA GLY A 301 -21.22 -19.82 1.19
C GLY A 301 -20.02 -18.89 1.33
N HIS A 302 -19.90 -18.18 2.46
CA HIS A 302 -18.72 -17.35 2.71
C HIS A 302 -17.46 -18.20 2.78
N ARG A 303 -16.42 -17.70 2.15
CA ARG A 303 -15.15 -18.39 2.00
C ARG A 303 -14.14 -18.01 3.07
N TYR A 304 -13.20 -18.90 3.29
CA TYR A 304 -12.12 -18.70 4.24
C TYR A 304 -10.88 -19.53 3.94
N TYR A 305 -9.75 -19.11 4.51
CA TYR A 305 -8.54 -19.93 4.65
C TYR A 305 -7.85 -19.62 5.98
N LEU A 306 -6.92 -20.48 6.39
CA LEU A 306 -6.13 -20.34 7.61
C LEU A 306 -4.66 -20.10 7.25
N GLU A 307 -3.92 -19.35 8.08
CA GLU A 307 -2.48 -19.12 7.91
C GLU A 307 -1.76 -18.98 9.26
N ASP A 308 -0.44 -18.80 9.21
CA ASP A 308 0.43 -18.46 10.34
C ASP A 308 0.65 -19.58 11.35
N LYS A 309 0.82 -20.83 10.88
CA LYS A 309 1.11 -21.99 11.72
C LYS A 309 2.25 -22.82 11.13
N PRO A 310 3.10 -23.44 11.98
CA PRO A 310 4.14 -24.37 11.51
C PRO A 310 3.56 -25.60 10.80
N HIS A 311 2.36 -26.03 11.20
CA HIS A 311 1.63 -27.15 10.60
C HIS A 311 1.33 -26.96 9.11
N TYR A 312 1.31 -25.72 8.63
CA TYR A 312 0.96 -25.38 7.26
C TYR A 312 2.20 -25.15 6.40
N LEU A 313 3.42 -25.31 6.93
CA LEU A 313 4.64 -25.10 6.15
C LEU A 313 4.95 -26.38 5.37
N ASP A 314 4.23 -26.58 4.27
CA ASP A 314 4.25 -27.82 3.49
C ASP A 314 4.13 -27.66 1.97
N ASP A 315 3.95 -26.44 1.44
CA ASP A 315 3.85 -26.23 0.00
C ASP A 315 5.23 -26.32 -0.71
N PRO A 316 5.45 -27.30 -1.62
CA PRO A 316 6.69 -27.40 -2.38
C PRO A 316 6.87 -26.26 -3.40
N GLU A 317 5.81 -25.52 -3.74
CA GLU A 317 5.89 -24.30 -4.56
C GLU A 317 6.38 -23.09 -3.76
N GLY A 318 6.58 -23.24 -2.46
CA GLY A 318 7.27 -22.30 -1.59
C GLY A 318 6.34 -21.57 -0.63
N GLU A 319 6.74 -21.56 0.64
CA GLU A 319 6.05 -20.95 1.76
C GLU A 319 7.07 -20.57 2.84
N TYR A 320 6.68 -19.67 3.74
CA TYR A 320 7.47 -19.37 4.92
C TYR A 320 6.60 -19.34 6.18
N TRP A 321 7.21 -19.62 7.32
CA TRP A 321 6.61 -19.38 8.63
C TRP A 321 7.65 -18.71 9.52
N PHE A 322 7.23 -17.73 10.33
CA PHE A 322 8.12 -17.03 11.23
C PHE A 322 7.77 -17.34 12.69
N GLU A 323 8.68 -18.05 13.34
CA GLU A 323 8.63 -18.39 14.76
C GLU A 323 9.12 -17.19 15.57
N LYS A 324 8.19 -16.27 15.85
CA LYS A 324 8.52 -15.02 16.54
C LYS A 324 8.90 -15.26 18.00
N ASP A 325 10.03 -14.69 18.40
CA ASP A 325 10.46 -14.54 19.79
C ASP A 325 10.79 -13.06 20.07
N ARG A 326 10.05 -12.45 21.00
CA ARG A 326 10.14 -11.00 21.32
C ARG A 326 10.06 -10.13 20.06
N THR A 327 11.11 -9.42 19.68
CA THR A 327 11.14 -8.54 18.49
C THR A 327 11.61 -9.26 17.22
N GLY A 328 12.33 -10.36 17.37
CA GLY A 328 12.89 -11.17 16.29
C GLY A 328 12.32 -12.58 16.31
N GLY A 329 13.14 -13.56 15.93
CA GLY A 329 12.75 -14.96 15.89
C GLY A 329 13.41 -15.72 14.75
N ARG A 330 12.83 -16.86 14.40
CA ARG A 330 13.36 -17.73 13.36
C ARG A 330 12.45 -17.73 12.14
N LEU A 331 13.03 -17.39 11.00
CA LEU A 331 12.38 -17.53 9.70
C LEU A 331 12.63 -18.94 9.17
N HIS A 332 11.56 -19.72 9.00
CA HIS A 332 11.53 -21.03 8.36
C HIS A 332 10.98 -20.88 6.94
N ILE A 333 11.60 -21.50 5.95
CA ILE A 333 11.22 -21.35 4.54
C ILE A 333 11.41 -22.64 3.74
N ILE A 334 10.52 -22.84 2.78
CA ILE A 334 10.71 -23.69 1.60
C ILE A 334 10.68 -22.76 0.40
N LEU A 335 11.69 -22.81 -0.46
CA LEU A 335 11.65 -22.08 -1.73
C LEU A 335 11.02 -22.94 -2.82
N PRO A 336 10.45 -22.30 -3.87
CA PRO A 336 9.84 -23.03 -4.98
C PRO A 336 10.76 -24.12 -5.53
N ASN A 337 10.19 -25.31 -5.76
CA ASN A 337 10.91 -26.48 -6.29
C ASN A 337 12.10 -26.93 -5.42
N GLY A 338 12.08 -26.63 -4.12
CA GLY A 338 13.13 -27.02 -3.17
C GLY A 338 14.47 -26.31 -3.40
N GLN A 339 14.45 -25.13 -4.04
CA GLN A 339 15.66 -24.34 -4.30
C GLN A 339 16.46 -24.08 -3.01
N ASN A 340 17.79 -24.14 -3.09
CA ASN A 340 18.66 -23.83 -1.96
C ASN A 340 18.68 -22.31 -1.70
N PRO A 341 18.24 -21.82 -0.54
CA PRO A 341 18.22 -20.40 -0.25
C PRO A 341 19.62 -19.80 -0.03
N ASN A 342 20.66 -20.62 0.15
CA ASN A 342 22.05 -20.15 0.17
C ASN A 342 22.61 -19.75 -1.21
N THR A 343 21.88 -20.04 -2.29
CA THR A 343 22.23 -19.62 -3.65
C THR A 343 21.19 -18.66 -4.25
N ALA A 344 20.25 -18.19 -3.43
CA ALA A 344 19.16 -17.30 -3.83
C ALA A 344 19.28 -15.95 -3.11
N ILE A 345 18.54 -14.94 -3.59
CA ILE A 345 18.36 -13.67 -2.89
C ILE A 345 16.95 -13.62 -2.35
N ILE A 346 16.86 -13.49 -1.03
CA ILE A 346 15.60 -13.33 -0.31
C ILE A 346 15.56 -11.92 0.27
N GLU A 347 14.46 -11.22 0.08
CA GLU A 347 14.17 -9.94 0.74
C GLU A 347 13.08 -10.18 1.78
N ALA A 348 13.42 -10.05 3.05
CA ALA A 348 12.49 -10.14 4.16
C ALA A 348 12.05 -8.73 4.58
N GLY A 349 10.76 -8.43 4.57
CA GLY A 349 10.25 -7.11 4.92
C GLY A 349 10.64 -6.76 6.36
N LYS A 350 11.35 -5.64 6.53
CA LYS A 350 11.76 -5.10 7.83
C LYS A 350 11.03 -3.81 8.14
N GLU A 351 11.12 -2.82 7.26
CA GLU A 351 10.52 -1.50 7.44
C GLU A 351 9.13 -1.44 6.82
N ALA A 352 8.16 -0.89 7.57
CA ALA A 352 6.78 -0.75 7.10
C ALA A 352 6.51 0.63 6.45
N THR A 353 7.29 1.66 6.81
CA THR A 353 7.18 3.01 6.24
C THR A 353 8.55 3.51 5.80
N LEU A 354 8.65 3.96 4.55
CA LEU A 354 9.94 4.28 3.92
C LEU A 354 10.22 5.78 3.90
N VAL A 355 9.22 6.60 3.59
CA VAL A 355 9.30 8.07 3.62
C VAL A 355 8.15 8.57 4.47
N ASP A 356 8.47 8.97 5.69
CA ASP A 356 7.51 9.54 6.62
C ASP A 356 7.57 11.07 6.57
N LEU A 357 6.55 11.66 5.95
CA LEU A 357 6.36 13.09 5.77
C LEU A 357 5.45 13.70 6.87
N THR A 358 5.29 13.03 8.02
CA THR A 358 4.48 13.55 9.13
C THR A 358 5.15 14.73 9.86
N GLY A 359 6.47 14.84 9.81
CA GLY A 359 7.25 15.78 10.62
C GLY A 359 7.41 15.33 12.09
N GLN A 360 8.15 16.09 12.90
CA GLN A 360 8.26 15.82 14.34
C GLN A 360 7.00 16.30 15.08
N SER A 361 6.32 15.37 15.75
CA SER A 361 5.06 15.58 16.48
C SER A 361 5.17 16.47 17.73
N THR A 362 6.29 17.16 17.94
CA THR A 362 6.54 18.03 19.08
C THR A 362 6.94 19.42 18.60
N GLY A 363 5.96 20.21 18.18
CA GLY A 363 6.10 21.65 18.00
C GLY A 363 6.41 22.11 16.58
N ARG A 364 5.34 22.54 15.89
CA ARG A 364 5.31 23.59 14.86
C ARG A 364 5.83 23.32 13.44
N LEU A 365 6.30 22.13 13.07
CA LEU A 365 6.65 21.88 11.67
C LEU A 365 5.61 21.00 10.97
N THR A 366 4.77 21.65 10.16
CA THR A 366 4.08 21.02 9.03
C THR A 366 5.13 20.71 7.97
N VAL A 367 5.12 19.50 7.41
CA VAL A 367 5.96 19.17 6.25
C VAL A 367 5.27 19.70 5.00
N GLU A 368 5.93 20.62 4.30
CA GLU A 368 5.35 21.35 3.17
C GLU A 368 6.33 21.45 2.00
N HIS A 369 5.80 21.62 0.79
CA HIS A 369 6.58 21.88 -0.43
C HIS A 369 7.63 20.79 -0.70
N ILE A 370 7.16 19.55 -0.88
CA ILE A 370 8.00 18.38 -1.18
C ILE A 370 7.61 17.75 -2.50
N VAL A 371 8.62 17.40 -3.30
CA VAL A 371 8.47 16.58 -4.50
C VAL A 371 9.23 15.28 -4.33
N VAL A 372 8.54 14.14 -4.50
CA VAL A 372 9.17 12.82 -4.63
C VAL A 372 8.95 12.34 -6.06
N SER A 373 10.01 12.09 -6.81
CA SER A 373 9.87 11.71 -8.22
C SER A 373 10.93 10.77 -8.78
N GLY A 374 10.54 9.91 -9.72
CA GLY A 374 11.50 9.05 -10.43
C GLY A 374 12.21 8.03 -9.53
N LEU A 375 11.56 7.60 -8.44
CA LEU A 375 12.04 6.60 -7.49
C LEU A 375 11.18 5.33 -7.55
N THR A 376 11.78 4.20 -7.18
CA THR A 376 11.09 2.91 -7.06
C THR A 376 11.00 2.53 -5.58
N PHE A 377 9.89 1.94 -5.14
CA PHE A 377 9.65 1.49 -3.76
C PHE A 377 9.34 0.00 -3.74
N ARG A 378 10.03 -0.76 -2.87
CA ARG A 378 9.90 -2.23 -2.79
C ARG A 378 9.96 -2.76 -1.35
N PHE A 379 9.38 -3.94 -1.16
CA PHE A 379 9.63 -4.86 -0.04
C PHE A 379 9.29 -4.33 1.36
N THR A 380 8.24 -3.52 1.47
CA THR A 380 7.79 -3.06 2.79
C THR A 380 7.18 -4.19 3.62
N ASN A 381 7.29 -4.06 4.94
CA ASN A 381 6.65 -4.93 5.92
C ASN A 381 5.25 -4.40 6.29
N VAL A 382 4.47 -5.16 7.07
CA VAL A 382 3.20 -4.70 7.66
C VAL A 382 3.25 -4.79 9.18
N ALA A 383 2.22 -4.27 9.87
CA ALA A 383 2.09 -4.48 11.31
C ALA A 383 2.08 -5.98 11.63
N TRP A 384 2.87 -6.40 12.63
CA TRP A 384 3.02 -7.82 12.94
C TRP A 384 1.69 -8.50 13.29
N ASN A 385 0.87 -7.82 14.10
CA ASN A 385 -0.45 -8.33 14.47
C ASN A 385 -1.50 -7.93 13.42
N LEU A 386 -1.73 -8.80 12.44
CA LEU A 386 -2.68 -8.56 11.35
C LEU A 386 -4.13 -8.43 11.84
N THR A 387 -4.46 -8.99 13.01
CA THR A 387 -5.83 -8.99 13.55
C THR A 387 -6.12 -7.77 14.43
N GLU A 388 -5.18 -6.83 14.54
CA GLU A 388 -5.32 -5.70 15.45
C GLU A 388 -6.42 -4.74 14.98
N VAL A 389 -7.38 -4.46 15.88
CA VAL A 389 -8.45 -3.50 15.62
C VAL A 389 -7.88 -2.08 15.54
N PRO A 390 -8.34 -1.23 14.59
CA PRO A 390 -7.61 0.00 14.28
C PRO A 390 -7.62 1.11 15.33
N TRP A 391 -8.48 0.98 16.32
CA TRP A 391 -8.77 2.04 17.27
C TRP A 391 -8.55 1.63 18.73
N LEU A 392 -8.43 2.63 19.57
CA LEU A 392 -8.38 2.51 21.02
C LEU A 392 -9.77 2.79 21.62
N TYR A 393 -10.48 1.74 22.04
CA TYR A 393 -11.80 1.88 22.69
C TYR A 393 -11.74 2.80 23.92
N SER A 394 -10.68 2.68 24.73
CA SER A 394 -10.47 3.49 25.94
C SER A 394 -10.19 4.97 25.67
N GLN A 395 -9.83 5.33 24.43
CA GLN A 395 -9.47 6.70 24.04
C GLN A 395 -10.39 7.24 22.94
N LYS A 396 -11.69 6.99 23.06
CA LYS A 396 -12.72 7.55 22.16
C LYS A 396 -12.45 7.22 20.67
N PHE A 397 -12.06 5.99 20.36
CA PHE A 397 -11.80 5.53 18.99
C PHE A 397 -10.61 6.21 18.27
N ARG A 398 -9.62 6.72 19.00
CA ARG A 398 -8.35 7.18 18.40
C ARG A 398 -7.70 6.09 17.55
N LEU A 399 -7.28 6.45 16.34
CA LEU A 399 -6.55 5.60 15.40
C LEU A 399 -5.15 5.27 15.90
N LYS A 400 -4.71 4.03 15.69
CA LYS A 400 -3.34 3.60 15.98
C LYS A 400 -2.48 3.83 14.75
N ARG A 401 -1.35 4.54 14.87
CA ARG A 401 -0.51 4.88 13.71
C ARG A 401 0.19 3.67 13.06
N HIS A 402 0.60 2.68 13.84
CA HIS A 402 1.48 1.58 13.37
C HIS A 402 0.79 0.58 12.42
N ILE A 403 -0.53 0.52 12.44
CA ILE A 403 -1.36 -0.31 11.55
C ILE A 403 -1.69 0.36 10.21
N TYR A 404 -1.28 1.61 10.03
CA TYR A 404 -1.37 2.34 8.77
C TYR A 404 0.03 2.60 8.20
N PRO A 405 0.72 1.54 7.74
CA PRO A 405 1.99 1.68 7.08
C PRO A 405 1.79 2.02 5.60
N ALA A 406 2.79 2.65 4.98
CA ALA A 406 2.82 2.99 3.56
C ALA A 406 4.24 3.36 3.15
N CYS A 407 4.57 3.23 1.86
CA CYS A 407 5.86 3.64 1.33
C CYS A 407 6.09 5.13 1.56
N ILE A 408 5.09 5.96 1.24
CA ILE A 408 5.09 7.39 1.54
C ILE A 408 3.90 7.69 2.45
N ARG A 409 4.15 8.21 3.66
CA ARG A 409 3.13 8.45 4.66
C ARG A 409 3.09 9.90 5.15
N VAL A 410 1.90 10.47 5.25
CA VAL A 410 1.58 11.64 6.09
C VAL A 410 0.57 11.22 7.16
N TRP A 411 0.86 11.50 8.42
CA TRP A 411 -0.02 11.23 9.57
C TRP A 411 -0.24 12.52 10.37
N GLY A 412 -0.88 13.50 9.75
CA GLY A 412 -0.97 14.87 10.27
C GLY A 412 -1.27 15.90 9.17
N PRO A 413 -0.90 17.17 9.38
CA PRO A 413 -1.04 18.21 8.36
C PRO A 413 0.05 18.09 7.27
N ALA A 414 -0.26 18.51 6.06
CA ALA A 414 0.68 18.62 4.93
C ALA A 414 0.15 19.61 3.87
N ASP A 415 1.06 20.31 3.19
CA ASP A 415 0.72 21.21 2.09
C ASP A 415 1.73 21.09 0.93
N ASP A 416 1.24 21.16 -0.31
CA ASP A 416 2.06 21.18 -1.52
C ASP A 416 3.03 19.98 -1.61
N ILE A 417 2.44 18.78 -1.58
CA ILE A 417 3.17 17.51 -1.71
C ILE A 417 2.87 16.91 -3.08
N THR A 418 3.92 16.70 -3.87
CA THR A 418 3.83 16.06 -5.19
C THR A 418 4.58 14.73 -5.21
N ILE A 419 3.87 13.66 -5.58
CA ILE A 419 4.45 12.35 -5.88
C ILE A 419 4.28 12.12 -7.38
N ALA A 420 5.39 11.99 -8.12
CA ALA A 420 5.35 11.95 -9.58
C ALA A 420 6.30 10.93 -10.21
N ASN A 421 5.85 10.17 -11.21
CA ASN A 421 6.73 9.25 -11.95
C ASN A 421 7.46 8.22 -11.05
N CYS A 422 6.83 7.81 -9.95
CA CYS A 422 7.36 6.79 -9.05
C CYS A 422 6.77 5.42 -9.40
N LYS A 423 7.52 4.37 -9.06
CA LYS A 423 7.07 2.98 -9.14
C LYS A 423 6.96 2.38 -7.75
N PHE A 424 5.86 1.70 -7.46
CA PHE A 424 5.58 1.04 -6.20
C PHE A 424 5.25 -0.41 -6.50
N GLU A 425 6.07 -1.37 -6.04
CA GLU A 425 5.81 -2.78 -6.34
C GLU A 425 6.20 -3.71 -5.20
N HIS A 426 5.37 -4.72 -4.92
CA HIS A 426 5.59 -5.68 -3.85
C HIS A 426 5.73 -5.00 -2.48
N ILE A 427 4.69 -4.24 -2.15
CA ILE A 427 4.64 -3.37 -0.97
C ILE A 427 3.32 -3.55 -0.21
N ASN A 428 3.25 -2.97 0.98
CA ASN A 428 2.02 -2.82 1.74
C ASN A 428 1.03 -1.82 1.09
N ASN A 429 1.24 -0.52 1.23
CA ASN A 429 0.45 0.59 0.72
C ASN A 429 1.40 1.56 0.00
N GLY A 430 0.97 2.14 -1.12
CA GLY A 430 1.80 3.07 -1.90
C GLY A 430 1.94 4.43 -1.22
N VAL A 431 0.88 5.25 -1.31
CA VAL A 431 0.82 6.59 -0.71
C VAL A 431 -0.36 6.66 0.24
N LEU A 432 -0.09 7.01 1.50
CA LEU A 432 -1.09 7.22 2.52
C LEU A 432 -0.96 8.62 3.11
N MET A 433 -2.04 9.39 3.14
CA MET A 433 -2.08 10.65 3.86
C MET A 433 -3.35 10.72 4.71
N LYS A 434 -3.20 11.03 6.01
CA LYS A 434 -4.34 11.07 6.93
C LYS A 434 -4.29 12.27 7.88
N ALA A 435 -5.33 13.10 7.87
CA ALA A 435 -5.47 14.29 8.71
C ALA A 435 -6.03 13.93 10.11
N VAL A 436 -5.19 13.38 10.98
CA VAL A 436 -5.60 12.60 12.18
C VAL A 436 -5.90 13.41 13.44
N ASN A 437 -5.54 14.68 13.49
CA ASN A 437 -5.81 15.57 14.63
C ASN A 437 -6.72 16.73 14.26
N PRO A 438 -7.44 17.30 15.23
CA PRO A 438 -8.24 18.50 15.02
C PRO A 438 -7.38 19.65 14.51
N GLY A 439 -7.85 20.33 13.46
CA GLY A 439 -7.11 21.43 12.82
C GLY A 439 -6.02 20.99 11.85
N ASP A 440 -5.75 19.68 11.70
CA ASP A 440 -4.88 19.20 10.61
C ASP A 440 -5.47 19.63 9.26
N ARG A 441 -4.60 20.11 8.38
CA ARG A 441 -4.92 20.49 7.00
C ARG A 441 -4.04 19.68 6.08
N ILE A 442 -4.66 18.92 5.18
CA ILE A 442 -3.98 18.29 4.03
C ILE A 442 -4.48 19.00 2.77
N ASP A 443 -3.58 19.65 2.05
CA ASP A 443 -3.92 20.51 0.92
C ASP A 443 -2.85 20.49 -0.18
N ASN A 444 -3.23 20.91 -1.39
CA ASN A 444 -2.38 20.97 -2.57
C ASN A 444 -1.63 19.65 -2.86
N ILE A 445 -2.33 18.53 -2.78
CA ILE A 445 -1.75 17.20 -2.97
C ILE A 445 -1.85 16.79 -4.44
N ILE A 446 -0.73 16.32 -5.00
CA ILE A 446 -0.68 15.81 -6.38
C ILE A 446 0.00 14.45 -6.41
N ILE A 447 -0.71 13.44 -6.90
CA ILE A 447 -0.14 12.10 -7.17
C ILE A 447 -0.35 11.80 -8.64
N ARG A 448 0.74 11.73 -9.40
CA ARG A 448 0.63 11.63 -10.86
C ARG A 448 1.66 10.74 -11.53
N ASP A 449 1.28 10.19 -12.67
CA ASP A 449 2.20 9.47 -13.56
C ASP A 449 2.94 8.32 -12.86
N CYS A 450 2.39 7.79 -11.77
CA CYS A 450 2.98 6.72 -10.97
C CYS A 450 2.42 5.35 -11.36
N GLU A 451 3.18 4.30 -11.04
CA GLU A 451 2.81 2.91 -11.23
C GLU A 451 2.76 2.19 -9.88
N PHE A 452 1.66 1.48 -9.61
CA PHE A 452 1.45 0.70 -8.38
C PHE A 452 1.13 -0.76 -8.76
N ARG A 453 1.92 -1.71 -8.25
CA ARG A 453 1.77 -3.14 -8.53
C ARG A 453 1.83 -3.99 -7.27
N ASP A 454 0.94 -4.98 -7.18
CA ASP A 454 1.01 -6.03 -6.16
C ASP A 454 1.11 -5.44 -4.73
N THR A 455 0.10 -4.65 -4.34
CA THR A 455 0.00 -4.03 -3.01
C THR A 455 -0.89 -4.84 -2.07
N ASP A 456 -0.51 -4.98 -0.80
CA ASP A 456 -1.38 -5.60 0.21
C ASP A 456 -2.61 -4.74 0.52
N HIS A 457 -2.40 -3.45 0.73
CA HIS A 457 -3.42 -2.45 1.01
C HIS A 457 -3.64 -1.58 -0.25
N ASN A 458 -4.04 -0.33 -0.06
CA ASN A 458 -4.31 0.61 -1.15
C ASN A 458 -3.08 0.89 -2.01
N GLY A 459 -3.31 1.36 -3.24
CA GLY A 459 -2.26 2.06 -3.99
C GLY A 459 -2.12 3.50 -3.48
N ILE A 460 -3.25 4.21 -3.44
CA ILE A 460 -3.36 5.60 -2.98
C ILE A 460 -4.51 5.70 -1.99
N SER A 461 -4.27 6.27 -0.81
CA SER A 461 -5.30 6.60 0.18
C SER A 461 -5.03 7.99 0.77
N ILE A 462 -5.97 8.92 0.56
CA ILE A 462 -5.92 10.29 1.10
C ILE A 462 -7.21 10.52 1.88
N GLU A 463 -7.12 10.56 3.19
CA GLU A 463 -8.27 10.47 4.06
C GLU A 463 -8.26 11.55 5.14
N GLU A 464 -9.44 12.02 5.51
CA GLU A 464 -9.60 12.63 6.82
C GLU A 464 -9.36 11.62 7.95
N GLY A 465 -9.05 12.10 9.15
CA GLY A 465 -8.72 11.27 10.31
C GLY A 465 -9.87 10.59 11.04
N LEU A 466 -11.10 10.67 10.53
CA LEU A 466 -12.26 10.14 11.24
C LEU A 466 -12.52 8.66 10.93
N LEU A 467 -13.14 7.99 11.90
CA LEU A 467 -13.67 6.65 11.77
C LEU A 467 -15.19 6.67 11.56
N TRP A 468 -15.70 5.60 10.98
CA TRP A 468 -17.13 5.34 10.92
C TRP A 468 -17.74 5.31 12.33
N GLY A 469 -18.83 6.06 12.52
CA GLY A 469 -19.53 6.19 13.81
C GLY A 469 -18.96 7.27 14.73
N ASP A 470 -17.93 8.02 14.31
CA ASP A 470 -17.46 9.17 15.08
C ASP A 470 -18.40 10.37 14.93
N THR A 471 -19.06 10.73 16.03
CA THR A 471 -20.05 11.80 16.06
C THR A 471 -19.48 13.15 16.45
N LEU A 472 -18.23 13.26 16.93
CA LEU A 472 -17.71 14.52 17.47
C LEU A 472 -17.12 15.44 16.37
N PRO A 473 -17.27 16.77 16.52
CA PRO A 473 -16.84 17.72 15.50
C PRO A 473 -15.32 17.97 15.48
N ASP A 474 -14.61 17.64 16.56
CA ASP A 474 -13.26 18.10 16.86
C ASP A 474 -12.28 16.93 17.03
N ARG A 475 -12.29 15.95 16.12
CA ARG A 475 -11.45 14.75 16.25
C ARG A 475 -10.49 14.47 15.10
N ALA A 476 -10.64 15.16 13.98
CA ALA A 476 -9.77 15.03 12.83
C ALA A 476 -9.66 16.35 12.08
N GLY A 477 -8.74 16.38 11.13
CA GLY A 477 -8.55 17.51 10.24
C GLY A 477 -9.45 17.43 9.00
N HIS A 478 -9.08 18.23 8.01
CA HIS A 478 -9.78 18.36 6.74
C HIS A 478 -8.84 18.13 5.56
N LEU A 479 -9.41 17.57 4.50
CA LEU A 479 -8.80 17.51 3.18
C LEU A 479 -9.31 18.66 2.31
N TYR A 480 -8.41 19.31 1.61
CA TYR A 480 -8.72 20.43 0.72
C TYR A 480 -8.52 20.00 -0.74
N ASP A 481 -7.48 20.49 -1.41
CA ASP A 481 -7.28 20.29 -2.84
C ASP A 481 -6.40 19.05 -3.11
N VAL A 482 -6.96 18.07 -3.84
CA VAL A 482 -6.29 16.80 -4.17
C VAL A 482 -6.42 16.48 -5.66
N ASN A 483 -5.31 16.12 -6.31
CA ASN A 483 -5.26 15.71 -7.70
C ASN A 483 -4.58 14.34 -7.86
N ILE A 484 -5.28 13.37 -8.44
CA ILE A 484 -4.78 12.01 -8.71
C ILE A 484 -4.86 11.77 -10.22
N LEU A 485 -3.71 11.87 -10.89
CA LEU A 485 -3.67 12.03 -12.35
C LEU A 485 -2.78 11.00 -13.05
N ARG A 486 -3.31 10.26 -14.01
CA ARG A 486 -2.52 9.41 -14.93
C ARG A 486 -1.69 8.33 -14.23
N ASN A 487 -2.21 7.73 -13.16
CA ASN A 487 -1.54 6.63 -12.49
C ASN A 487 -2.01 5.28 -13.07
N TYR A 488 -1.14 4.27 -13.02
CA TYR A 488 -1.49 2.89 -13.34
C TYR A 488 -1.44 2.04 -12.07
N LEU A 489 -2.51 1.30 -11.80
CA LEU A 489 -2.64 0.46 -10.61
C LEU A 489 -3.02 -0.95 -11.04
N TYR A 490 -2.24 -1.94 -10.62
CA TYR A 490 -2.41 -3.35 -10.98
C TYR A 490 -2.35 -4.24 -9.75
N ARG A 491 -3.36 -5.08 -9.54
CA ARG A 491 -3.42 -6.04 -8.40
C ARG A 491 -3.19 -5.37 -7.05
N THR A 492 -3.97 -4.32 -6.78
CA THR A 492 -3.93 -3.62 -5.50
C THR A 492 -4.93 -4.18 -4.50
N GLY A 493 -4.62 -4.11 -3.21
CA GLY A 493 -5.54 -4.45 -2.13
C GLY A 493 -5.63 -5.94 -1.79
N LEU A 494 -4.60 -6.72 -2.12
CA LEU A 494 -4.58 -8.18 -1.98
C LEU A 494 -4.92 -8.67 -0.55
N ARG A 495 -4.57 -7.91 0.48
CA ARG A 495 -4.71 -8.29 1.89
C ARG A 495 -5.28 -7.12 2.69
N SER A 496 -6.60 -7.00 2.73
CA SER A 496 -7.29 -5.96 3.50
C SER A 496 -6.89 -5.93 4.97
N PRO A 497 -6.87 -4.73 5.60
CA PRO A 497 -6.64 -4.62 7.04
C PRO A 497 -7.79 -5.26 7.84
N ARG A 498 -7.60 -5.41 9.16
CA ARG A 498 -8.64 -5.94 10.06
C ARG A 498 -10.01 -5.28 9.89
N VAL A 499 -10.03 -3.96 9.70
CA VAL A 499 -11.23 -3.17 9.45
C VAL A 499 -10.93 -2.18 8.34
N GLY A 500 -11.79 -2.16 7.34
CA GLY A 500 -11.67 -1.41 6.09
C GLY A 500 -11.63 -2.36 4.89
N ALA A 501 -11.64 -1.77 3.71
CA ALA A 501 -11.30 -2.44 2.47
C ALA A 501 -10.09 -1.74 1.84
N ALA A 502 -9.32 -2.46 1.04
CA ALA A 502 -8.16 -1.92 0.38
C ALA A 502 -8.47 -1.55 -1.08
N ASP A 503 -9.07 -0.39 -1.28
CA ASP A 503 -9.34 0.19 -2.61
C ASP A 503 -8.04 0.54 -3.35
N ALA A 504 -8.04 0.52 -4.69
CA ALA A 504 -6.85 0.95 -5.43
C ALA A 504 -6.57 2.44 -5.22
N ILE A 505 -7.60 3.28 -5.37
CA ILE A 505 -7.61 4.71 -5.03
C ILE A 505 -8.74 4.96 -4.03
N ASN A 506 -8.40 5.49 -2.85
CA ASN A 506 -9.36 5.94 -1.83
C ASN A 506 -9.18 7.43 -1.53
N VAL A 507 -10.26 8.22 -1.58
CA VAL A 507 -10.26 9.62 -1.13
C VAL A 507 -11.51 9.94 -0.30
N ASP A 508 -11.30 10.40 0.94
CA ASP A 508 -12.39 10.73 1.87
C ASP A 508 -12.45 12.23 2.20
N ASN A 509 -13.49 12.91 1.71
CA ASN A 509 -13.93 14.25 2.08
C ASN A 509 -12.98 15.40 1.70
N ALA A 510 -12.41 15.34 0.51
CA ALA A 510 -11.68 16.47 -0.10
C ALA A 510 -12.64 17.61 -0.51
N GLN A 511 -12.25 18.86 -0.22
CA GLN A 511 -13.00 20.04 -0.65
C GLN A 511 -12.98 20.18 -2.19
N THR A 512 -11.83 19.98 -2.83
CA THR A 512 -11.77 19.78 -4.28
C THR A 512 -10.98 18.53 -4.62
N LEU A 513 -11.47 17.78 -5.59
CA LEU A 513 -10.84 16.54 -6.03
C LEU A 513 -10.90 16.43 -7.54
N GLU A 514 -9.76 16.15 -8.15
CA GLU A 514 -9.67 15.72 -9.54
C GLU A 514 -9.01 14.34 -9.63
N VAL A 515 -9.75 13.36 -10.17
CA VAL A 515 -9.24 12.02 -10.47
C VAL A 515 -9.37 11.80 -11.97
N ALA A 516 -8.26 11.83 -12.71
CA ALA A 516 -8.31 11.76 -14.18
C ALA A 516 -7.16 11.00 -14.83
N GLY A 517 -7.45 10.27 -15.91
CA GLY A 517 -6.44 9.53 -16.68
C GLY A 517 -5.90 8.27 -16.02
N ASN A 518 -6.46 7.85 -14.88
CA ASN A 518 -5.96 6.68 -14.15
C ASN A 518 -6.47 5.38 -14.79
N VAL A 519 -5.63 4.35 -14.79
CA VAL A 519 -5.98 3.01 -15.24
C VAL A 519 -5.79 2.05 -14.07
N VAL A 520 -6.87 1.38 -13.67
CA VAL A 520 -6.89 0.41 -12.59
C VAL A 520 -7.30 -0.95 -13.15
N GLU A 521 -6.48 -1.96 -12.87
CA GLU A 521 -6.70 -3.32 -13.33
C GLU A 521 -6.59 -4.29 -12.15
N ARG A 522 -7.55 -5.20 -12.01
CA ARG A 522 -7.47 -6.33 -11.07
C ARG A 522 -7.38 -5.92 -9.60
N SER A 523 -8.01 -4.81 -9.21
CA SER A 523 -8.10 -4.41 -7.80
C SER A 523 -8.95 -5.41 -7.01
N TRP A 524 -8.51 -5.73 -5.81
CA TRP A 524 -9.23 -6.70 -4.97
C TRP A 524 -10.55 -6.14 -4.47
N HIS A 525 -10.60 -4.85 -4.12
CA HIS A 525 -11.85 -4.12 -3.84
C HIS A 525 -12.13 -3.08 -4.94
N ALA A 526 -12.78 -1.96 -4.61
CA ALA A 526 -13.09 -0.92 -5.58
C ALA A 526 -11.83 -0.34 -6.24
N GLY A 527 -11.92 -0.05 -7.54
CA GLY A 527 -10.82 0.58 -8.25
C GLY A 527 -10.65 2.06 -7.87
N ILE A 528 -11.76 2.80 -7.82
CA ILE A 528 -11.79 4.19 -7.38
C ILE A 528 -12.94 4.34 -6.39
N ASN A 529 -12.61 4.63 -5.12
CA ASN A 529 -13.56 4.90 -4.05
C ASN A 529 -13.39 6.35 -3.60
N VAL A 530 -14.45 7.14 -3.72
CA VAL A 530 -14.44 8.56 -3.38
C VAL A 530 -15.68 8.90 -2.57
N ARG A 531 -15.48 9.54 -1.42
CA ARG A 531 -16.54 10.03 -0.56
C ARG A 531 -16.47 11.55 -0.46
N GLY A 532 -17.55 12.23 -0.86
CA GLY A 532 -17.70 13.69 -0.73
C GLY A 532 -18.77 14.09 0.27
N ALA A 533 -18.91 13.35 1.37
CA ALA A 533 -19.99 13.54 2.32
C ALA A 533 -19.54 13.25 3.76
N LYS A 534 -20.12 14.00 4.71
CA LYS A 534 -19.91 13.77 6.15
C LYS A 534 -20.18 12.29 6.49
N ILE A 535 -19.29 11.72 7.29
CA ILE A 535 -19.53 10.39 7.88
C ILE A 535 -20.83 10.44 8.69
N SER A 536 -21.64 9.37 8.61
CA SER A 536 -22.92 9.27 9.30
C SER A 536 -22.78 9.60 10.80
N GLY A 537 -23.61 10.52 11.29
CA GLY A 537 -23.63 10.97 12.68
C GLY A 537 -22.58 12.00 13.05
N ASN A 538 -21.63 12.32 12.17
CA ASN A 538 -20.63 13.35 12.44
C ASN A 538 -21.24 14.75 12.39
N VAL A 539 -21.05 15.53 13.47
CA VAL A 539 -21.66 16.87 13.60
C VAL A 539 -20.73 18.01 13.16
N ARG A 540 -19.51 17.71 12.69
CA ARG A 540 -18.57 18.74 12.23
C ARG A 540 -19.10 19.43 10.99
N ASP A 541 -18.78 20.70 10.81
CA ASP A 541 -19.01 21.38 9.53
C ASP A 541 -17.94 20.99 8.52
N CYS A 542 -18.41 20.54 7.35
CA CYS A 542 -17.53 20.21 6.23
C CYS A 542 -17.84 21.19 5.09
N PRO A 543 -16.82 21.69 4.38
CA PRO A 543 -17.04 22.56 3.23
C PRO A 543 -17.80 21.82 2.13
N LEU A 544 -18.44 22.59 1.23
CA LEU A 544 -18.98 22.05 -0.01
C LEU A 544 -17.86 21.37 -0.81
N THR A 545 -18.06 20.09 -1.16
CA THR A 545 -17.09 19.32 -1.95
C THR A 545 -17.36 19.48 -3.45
N ARG A 546 -16.30 19.68 -4.25
CA ARG A 546 -16.34 19.68 -5.72
C ARG A 546 -15.45 18.56 -6.25
N ILE A 547 -16.06 17.55 -6.85
CA ILE A 547 -15.38 16.32 -7.23
C ILE A 547 -15.53 16.09 -8.73
N LEU A 548 -14.40 15.96 -9.44
CA LEU A 548 -14.31 15.64 -10.85
C LEU A 548 -13.62 14.28 -11.02
N ILE A 549 -14.32 13.30 -11.60
CA ILE A 549 -13.80 11.97 -11.90
C ILE A 549 -14.09 11.67 -13.37
N TYR A 550 -13.07 11.67 -14.23
CA TYR A 550 -13.25 11.54 -15.67
C TYR A 550 -12.02 10.94 -16.37
N GLN A 551 -12.19 10.39 -17.58
CA GLN A 551 -11.09 9.76 -18.34
C GLN A 551 -10.32 8.68 -17.55
N ASN A 552 -10.97 7.96 -16.63
CA ASN A 552 -10.37 6.83 -15.92
C ASN A 552 -10.88 5.51 -16.50
N LYS A 553 -10.08 4.46 -16.37
CA LYS A 553 -10.46 3.07 -16.67
C LYS A 553 -10.32 2.21 -15.41
N VAL A 554 -11.34 1.41 -15.14
CA VAL A 554 -11.30 0.38 -14.10
C VAL A 554 -11.79 -0.92 -14.73
N THR A 555 -10.97 -1.97 -14.69
CA THR A 555 -11.33 -3.31 -15.18
C THR A 555 -11.00 -4.37 -14.13
N ASP A 556 -11.84 -5.39 -14.04
CA ASP A 556 -11.71 -6.52 -13.12
C ASP A 556 -11.55 -6.05 -11.64
N SER A 557 -12.42 -5.15 -11.18
CA SER A 557 -12.42 -4.68 -9.78
C SER A 557 -13.46 -5.40 -8.92
N ILE A 558 -13.39 -5.27 -7.59
CA ILE A 558 -14.30 -5.92 -6.63
C ILE A 558 -14.21 -7.45 -6.78
N ARG A 559 -12.98 -7.96 -6.67
CA ARG A 559 -12.66 -9.40 -6.63
C ARG A 559 -12.76 -9.94 -5.18
N THR A 560 -13.56 -9.27 -4.35
CA THR A 560 -13.80 -9.54 -2.93
C THR A 560 -14.87 -10.55 -2.66
#